data_AF-F8ERX5-F1
#
_entry.id   AF-F8ERX5-F1
#
_cell.length_a   1.000
_cell.length_b   1.000
_cell.length_c   1.000
_cell.angle_alpha   90.00
_cell.angle_beta   90.00
_cell.angle_gamma   90.00
#
_symmetry.space_group_name_H-M   'P 1'
#
loop_
_entity.id
_entity.type
_entity.pdbx_description
1 polymer ?
#
loop_
_entity_poly.entity_id
_entity_poly.type
_entity_poly.pdbx_seq_one_letter_code
_entity_poly.pdbx_strand_id
1 'polypeptide(L)'
;MARPINPSSSKTASPDFQKSATLLHRITALAIAFIAFPVFTLWLFSVASSPENYAFFLHYMVHAADKNSFAFSVNILSRIIGVGLTWCFFYHVMASIRFNALKGSRNPSLRESHGFYSAMSMIALLITFLVWALILLR
;
A
#
# COMPACT_ATOMS: atom_id res chain seq x y z
N MET A 1 34.17 -11.05 -31.75
CA MET A 1 34.61 -10.91 -30.33
C MET A 1 33.35 -11.01 -29.46
N ALA A 2 33.06 -12.17 -28.88
CA ALA A 2 31.86 -12.35 -28.05
C ALA A 2 32.09 -11.68 -26.69
N ARG A 3 31.17 -10.82 -26.27
CA ARG A 3 31.19 -10.16 -24.96
C ARG A 3 31.00 -11.22 -23.87
N PRO A 4 31.89 -11.34 -22.88
CA PRO A 4 31.70 -12.32 -21.80
C PRO A 4 30.43 -11.98 -21.02
N ILE A 5 29.56 -12.98 -20.84
CA ILE A 5 28.36 -12.89 -20.02
C ILE A 5 28.82 -13.06 -18.57
N ASN A 6 28.84 -11.98 -17.80
CA ASN A 6 29.17 -12.06 -16.38
C ASN A 6 28.08 -12.88 -15.67
N PRO A 7 28.42 -13.99 -14.97
CA PRO A 7 27.44 -14.73 -14.19
C PRO A 7 26.82 -13.78 -13.17
N SER A 8 25.52 -13.50 -13.33
CA SER A 8 24.76 -12.63 -12.45
C SER A 8 24.97 -13.09 -11.01
N SER A 9 25.53 -12.22 -10.17
CA SER A 9 25.64 -12.52 -8.74
C SER A 9 24.24 -12.85 -8.21
N SER A 10 24.10 -13.92 -7.42
CA SER A 10 22.82 -14.35 -6.83
C SER A 10 22.13 -13.30 -5.94
N LYS A 11 22.78 -12.15 -5.73
CA LYS A 11 22.33 -11.03 -4.90
C LYS A 11 21.57 -9.96 -5.69
N THR A 12 21.66 -9.94 -7.03
CA THR A 12 20.95 -8.97 -7.88
C THR A 12 19.59 -9.51 -8.31
N ALA A 13 18.56 -8.68 -8.19
CA ALA A 13 17.20 -8.96 -8.64
C ALA A 13 17.15 -9.14 -10.15
N SER A 14 16.39 -10.14 -10.61
CA SER A 14 16.20 -10.35 -12.04
C SER A 14 15.53 -9.13 -12.70
N PRO A 15 15.79 -8.86 -13.99
CA PRO A 15 15.16 -7.74 -14.71
C PRO A 15 13.63 -7.78 -14.65
N ASP A 16 13.05 -8.97 -14.70
CA ASP A 16 11.60 -9.14 -14.66
C ASP A 16 11.03 -8.83 -13.27
N PHE A 17 11.71 -9.24 -12.20
CA PHE A 17 11.34 -8.86 -10.84
C PHE A 17 11.38 -7.34 -10.64
N GLN A 18 12.42 -6.68 -11.17
CA GLN A 18 12.53 -5.22 -11.10
C GLN A 18 11.36 -4.52 -11.83
N LYS A 19 10.98 -5.01 -13.02
CA LYS A 19 9.82 -4.50 -13.77
C LYS A 19 8.51 -4.71 -13.01
N SER A 20 8.31 -5.88 -12.40
CA SER A 20 7.11 -6.14 -11.58
C SER A 20 7.03 -5.19 -10.39
N ALA A 21 8.15 -4.93 -9.70
CA ALA A 21 8.20 -4.00 -8.57
C ALA A 21 7.90 -2.55 -8.99
N THR A 22 8.37 -2.10 -10.16
CA THR A 22 8.05 -0.76 -10.68
C THR A 22 6.61 -0.64 -11.15
N LEU A 23 6.06 -1.69 -11.78
CA LEU A 23 4.65 -1.76 -12.14
C LEU A 23 3.77 -1.68 -10.88
N LEU A 24 4.09 -2.46 -9.86
CA LEU A 24 3.34 -2.47 -8.61
C LEU A 24 3.39 -1.10 -7.91
N HIS A 25 4.53 -0.40 -7.97
CA HIS A 25 4.63 0.98 -7.47
C HIS A 25 3.66 1.95 -8.19
N ARG A 26 3.45 1.76 -9.49
CA ARG A 26 2.49 2.57 -10.28
C ARG A 26 1.04 2.18 -9.97
N ILE A 27 0.73 0.90 -9.88
CA ILE A 27 -0.61 0.41 -9.53
C ILE A 27 -1.02 0.91 -8.15
N THR A 28 -0.12 0.81 -7.17
CA THR A 28 -0.38 1.33 -5.82
C THR A 28 -0.57 2.84 -5.80
N ALA A 29 0.16 3.60 -6.62
CA ALA A 29 -0.06 5.04 -6.80
C ALA A 29 -1.46 5.35 -7.35
N LEU A 30 -1.91 4.59 -8.36
CA LEU A 30 -3.25 4.74 -8.95
C LEU A 30 -4.34 4.43 -7.91
N ALA A 31 -4.19 3.34 -7.15
CA ALA A 31 -5.15 3.00 -6.08
C ALA A 31 -5.26 4.11 -5.03
N ILE A 32 -4.13 4.72 -4.64
CA ILE A 32 -4.14 5.84 -3.70
C ILE A 32 -4.85 7.06 -4.31
N ALA A 33 -4.50 7.44 -5.54
CA ALA A 33 -5.04 8.63 -6.18
C ALA A 33 -6.54 8.53 -6.50
N PHE A 34 -7.00 7.37 -6.96
CA PHE A 34 -8.38 7.19 -7.44
C PHE A 34 -9.33 6.59 -6.41
N ILE A 35 -8.83 5.97 -5.34
CA ILE A 35 -9.68 5.33 -4.32
C ILE A 35 -9.42 5.94 -2.95
N ALA A 36 -8.18 5.90 -2.46
CA ALA A 36 -7.89 6.39 -1.10
C ALA A 36 -8.17 7.90 -0.97
N PHE A 37 -7.78 8.71 -1.95
CA PHE A 37 -7.96 10.16 -1.89
C PHE A 37 -9.44 10.58 -1.92
N PRO A 38 -10.31 10.04 -2.81
CA PRO A 38 -11.76 10.30 -2.73
C PRO A 38 -12.38 9.84 -1.41
N VAL A 39 -12.05 8.64 -0.94
CA VAL A 39 -12.58 8.12 0.35
C VAL A 39 -12.15 9.01 1.52
N PHE A 40 -10.90 9.46 1.52
CA PHE A 40 -10.39 10.39 2.53
C PHE A 40 -11.10 11.74 2.47
N THR A 41 -11.34 12.25 1.26
CA THR A 41 -12.11 13.49 1.07
C THR A 41 -13.55 13.36 1.54
N LEU A 42 -14.20 12.22 1.26
CA LEU A 42 -15.55 11.92 1.75
C LEU A 42 -15.58 11.88 3.29
N TRP A 43 -14.56 11.29 3.90
CA TRP A 43 -14.42 11.29 5.36
C TRP A 43 -14.28 12.72 5.90
N LEU A 44 -13.38 13.54 5.35
CA LEU A 44 -13.21 14.94 5.75
C LEU A 44 -14.50 15.76 5.56
N PHE A 45 -15.19 15.57 4.44
CA PHE A 45 -16.48 16.20 4.19
C PHE A 45 -17.52 15.81 5.24
N SER A 46 -17.60 14.53 5.61
CA SER A 46 -18.55 14.08 6.64
C SER A 46 -18.28 14.70 8.01
N VAL A 47 -17.00 14.81 8.40
CA VAL A 47 -16.54 15.44 9.65
C VAL A 47 -16.84 16.94 9.66
N ALA A 48 -16.63 17.62 8.53
CA ALA A 48 -16.82 19.06 8.42
C ALA A 48 -18.29 19.48 8.30
N SER A 49 -19.18 18.57 7.85
CA SER A 49 -20.57 18.92 7.52
C SER A 49 -21.47 18.95 8.74
N SER A 50 -21.65 17.81 9.42
CA SER A 50 -22.49 17.72 10.64
C SER A 50 -22.25 16.42 11.41
N PRO A 51 -22.61 16.35 12.70
CA PRO A 51 -22.55 15.12 13.49
C PRO A 51 -23.35 13.96 12.86
N GLU A 52 -24.51 14.26 12.27
CA GLU A 52 -25.35 13.26 11.62
C GLU A 52 -24.67 12.69 10.37
N ASN A 53 -24.07 13.54 9.54
CA ASN A 53 -23.34 13.10 8.35
C ASN A 53 -22.12 12.25 8.70
N TYR A 54 -21.41 12.61 9.78
CA TYR A 54 -20.32 11.80 10.30
C TYR A 54 -20.82 10.44 10.84
N ALA A 55 -21.95 10.42 11.55
CA ALA A 55 -22.58 9.18 12.01
C ALA A 55 -23.00 8.28 10.83
N PHE A 56 -23.52 8.85 9.75
CA PHE A 56 -23.81 8.12 8.51
C PHE A 56 -22.55 7.51 7.90
N PHE A 57 -21.46 8.27 7.82
CA PHE A 57 -20.18 7.74 7.35
C PHE A 57 -19.73 6.55 8.22
N LEU A 58 -19.76 6.70 9.54
CA LEU A 58 -19.38 5.63 10.48
C LEU A 58 -20.25 4.38 10.30
N HIS A 59 -21.56 4.55 10.13
CA HIS A 59 -22.51 3.44 9.98
C HIS A 59 -22.20 2.58 8.75
N TYR A 60 -21.92 3.21 7.60
CA TYR A 60 -21.64 2.47 6.36
C TYR A 60 -20.18 1.99 6.27
N MET A 61 -19.22 2.85 6.63
CA MET A 61 -17.80 2.60 6.33
C MET A 61 -17.05 1.93 7.48
N VAL A 62 -17.49 2.08 8.73
CA VAL A 62 -16.70 1.69 9.92
C VAL A 62 -17.38 0.60 10.76
N HIS A 63 -18.62 0.83 11.19
CA HIS A 63 -19.41 -0.13 11.97
C HIS A 63 -20.91 -0.03 11.65
N ALA A 64 -21.44 -1.04 10.97
CA ALA A 64 -22.88 -1.20 10.79
C ALA A 64 -23.51 -1.81 12.05
N ALA A 65 -24.67 -1.31 12.46
CA ALA A 65 -25.40 -1.81 13.63
C ALA A 65 -25.99 -3.21 13.39
N ASP A 66 -26.52 -3.44 12.18
CA ASP A 66 -27.29 -4.64 11.85
C ASP A 66 -26.54 -5.56 10.88
N LYS A 67 -26.26 -6.80 11.31
CA LYS A 67 -25.43 -7.77 10.56
C LYS A 67 -26.06 -8.31 9.26
N ASN A 68 -27.34 -8.04 9.00
CA ASN A 68 -28.04 -8.47 7.78
C ASN A 68 -28.52 -7.27 6.94
N SER A 69 -27.95 -6.08 7.16
CA SER A 69 -28.31 -4.87 6.43
C SER A 69 -27.40 -4.66 5.21
N PHE A 70 -27.88 -3.86 4.26
CA PHE A 70 -27.04 -3.33 3.17
C PHE A 70 -25.79 -2.61 3.72
N ALA A 71 -25.93 -1.89 4.84
CA ALA A 71 -24.82 -1.21 5.50
C ALA A 71 -23.73 -2.18 5.98
N PHE A 72 -24.09 -3.37 6.44
CA PHE A 72 -23.11 -4.39 6.84
C PHE A 72 -22.32 -4.93 5.64
N SER A 73 -22.98 -5.14 4.50
CA SER A 73 -22.28 -5.53 3.26
C SER A 73 -21.30 -4.45 2.80
N VAL A 74 -21.70 -3.18 2.86
CA VAL A 74 -20.82 -2.04 2.57
C VAL A 74 -19.66 -2.02 3.58
N ASN A 75 -19.93 -2.26 4.86
CA ASN A 75 -18.91 -2.27 5.89
C ASN A 75 -17.81 -3.32 5.66
N ILE A 76 -18.20 -4.55 5.32
CA ILE A 76 -17.25 -5.62 4.98
C ILE A 76 -16.39 -5.20 3.79
N LEU A 77 -17.03 -4.68 2.74
CA LEU A 77 -16.31 -4.23 1.55
C LEU A 77 -15.33 -3.09 1.88
N SER A 78 -15.75 -2.13 2.70
CA SER A 78 -14.92 -1.02 3.17
C SER A 78 -13.73 -1.50 3.98
N ARG A 79 -13.86 -2.56 4.80
CA ARG A 79 -12.73 -3.17 5.51
C ARG A 79 -11.75 -3.83 4.56
N ILE A 80 -12.23 -4.61 3.58
CA ILE A 80 -11.37 -5.26 2.58
C ILE A 80 -10.60 -4.22 1.75
N ILE A 81 -11.30 -3.20 1.26
CA ILE A 81 -10.70 -2.08 0.53
C ILE A 81 -9.73 -1.34 1.44
N GLY A 82 -10.09 -1.08 2.69
CA GLY A 82 -9.24 -0.43 3.69
C GLY A 82 -7.91 -1.16 3.88
N VAL A 83 -7.93 -2.49 4.04
CA VAL A 83 -6.70 -3.30 4.17
C VAL A 83 -5.84 -3.15 2.92
N GLY A 84 -6.46 -3.30 1.73
CA GLY A 84 -5.78 -3.16 0.46
C GLY A 84 -5.15 -1.78 0.27
N LEU A 85 -5.89 -0.71 0.57
CA LEU A 85 -5.39 0.67 0.45
C LEU A 85 -4.29 0.99 1.46
N THR A 86 -4.38 0.47 2.68
CA THR A 86 -3.32 0.59 3.69
C THR A 86 -2.03 -0.04 3.19
N TRP A 87 -2.12 -1.23 2.60
CA TRP A 87 -0.97 -1.87 1.96
C TRP A 87 -0.45 -1.09 0.76
N CYS A 88 -1.32 -0.64 -0.14
CA CYS A 88 -0.95 0.19 -1.28
C CYS A 88 -0.16 1.43 -0.83
N PHE A 89 -0.63 2.11 0.23
CA PHE A 89 0.05 3.28 0.81
C PHE A 89 1.46 2.94 1.30
N PHE A 90 1.61 1.94 2.18
CA PHE A 90 2.92 1.58 2.73
C PHE A 90 3.86 1.04 1.65
N TYR A 91 3.38 0.20 0.74
CA TYR A 91 4.18 -0.29 -0.38
C TYR A 91 4.67 0.87 -1.27
N HIS A 92 3.77 1.80 -1.63
CA HIS A 92 4.11 2.95 -2.47
C HIS A 92 5.18 3.82 -1.81
N VAL A 93 5.04 4.12 -0.52
CA VAL A 93 6.00 4.90 0.26
C VAL A 93 7.35 4.17 0.38
N MET A 94 7.36 2.89 0.74
CA MET A 94 8.60 2.11 0.87
C MET A 94 9.32 1.97 -0.48
N ALA A 95 8.58 1.79 -1.57
CA ALA A 95 9.14 1.78 -2.92
C ALA A 95 9.74 3.15 -3.30
N SER A 96 9.09 4.27 -2.94
CA SER A 96 9.61 5.62 -3.15
C SER A 96 10.88 5.88 -2.33
N ILE A 97 10.91 5.47 -1.06
CA ILE A 97 12.09 5.56 -0.20
C ILE A 97 13.24 4.78 -0.82
N ARG A 98 13.00 3.55 -1.28
CA ARG A 98 14.00 2.75 -2.00
C ARG A 98 14.55 3.51 -3.20
N PHE A 99 13.68 4.05 -4.07
CA PHE A 99 14.14 4.80 -5.24
C PHE A 99 14.93 6.06 -4.89
N ASN A 100 14.51 6.81 -3.88
CA ASN A 100 15.18 8.05 -3.46
C ASN A 100 16.51 7.78 -2.76
N ALA A 101 16.57 6.78 -1.87
CA ALA A 101 17.82 6.33 -1.25
C ALA A 101 18.84 5.90 -2.31
N LEU A 102 18.38 5.21 -3.37
CA LEU A 102 19.23 4.74 -4.46
C LEU A 102 19.71 5.86 -5.40
N LYS A 103 19.01 7.00 -5.48
CA LYS A 103 19.49 8.18 -6.22
C LYS A 103 20.63 8.89 -5.49
N GLY A 104 20.64 8.88 -4.16
CA GLY A 104 21.70 9.49 -3.34
C GLY A 104 22.88 8.56 -3.06
N SER A 105 22.72 7.25 -3.23
CA SER A 105 23.77 6.29 -2.89
C SER A 105 24.83 6.16 -4.00
N ARG A 106 26.12 6.27 -3.65
CA ARG A 106 27.26 6.01 -4.54
C ARG A 106 27.45 4.51 -4.87
N ASN A 107 26.65 3.61 -4.31
CA ASN A 107 26.82 2.17 -4.45
C ASN A 107 25.77 1.55 -5.40
N PRO A 108 26.12 1.28 -6.66
CA PRO A 108 25.20 0.71 -7.65
C PRO A 108 24.73 -0.71 -7.30
N SER A 109 25.47 -1.46 -6.47
CA SER A 109 25.11 -2.84 -6.10
C SER A 109 23.85 -2.93 -5.21
N LEU A 110 23.55 -1.88 -4.43
CA LEU A 110 22.33 -1.81 -3.62
C LEU A 110 21.09 -1.53 -4.48
N ARG A 111 21.29 -0.89 -5.63
CA ARG A 111 20.20 -0.49 -6.56
C ARG A 111 19.48 -1.69 -7.15
N GLU A 112 20.22 -2.76 -7.35
CA GLU A 112 19.72 -3.99 -7.93
C GLU A 112 19.61 -5.11 -6.90
N SER A 113 19.82 -4.83 -5.60
CA SER A 113 19.84 -5.88 -4.58
C SER A 113 18.47 -6.48 -4.34
N HIS A 114 18.31 -7.78 -4.62
CA HIS A 114 17.05 -8.50 -4.36
C HIS A 114 16.63 -8.41 -2.88
N GLY A 115 17.60 -8.47 -1.95
CA GLY A 115 17.33 -8.36 -0.52
C GLY A 115 16.72 -7.02 -0.13
N PHE A 116 17.15 -5.93 -0.76
CA PHE A 116 16.61 -4.60 -0.45
C PHE A 116 15.17 -4.42 -0.96
N TYR A 117 14.85 -4.95 -2.14
CA TYR A 117 13.46 -4.98 -2.62
C TYR A 117 12.56 -5.83 -1.72
N SER A 118 13.01 -7.05 -1.38
CA SER A 118 12.24 -7.97 -0.55
C SER A 118 11.99 -7.40 0.86
N ALA A 119 13.01 -6.80 1.48
CA ALA A 119 12.89 -6.17 2.79
C ALA A 119 11.85 -5.04 2.81
N MET A 120 11.89 -4.13 1.83
CA MET A 120 10.94 -3.01 1.76
C MET A 120 9.50 -3.49 1.56
N SER A 121 9.29 -4.51 0.72
CA SER A 121 7.97 -5.14 0.53
C SER A 121 7.47 -5.83 1.81
N MET A 122 8.36 -6.51 2.53
CA MET A 122 8.01 -7.18 3.78
C MET A 122 7.64 -6.18 4.87
N ILE A 123 8.40 -5.08 5.00
CA ILE A 123 8.11 -4.00 5.96
C ILE A 123 6.71 -3.42 5.68
N ALA A 124 6.37 -3.17 4.41
CA ALA A 124 5.03 -2.68 4.06
C ALA A 124 3.92 -3.62 4.56
N LEU A 125 4.08 -4.94 4.35
CA LEU A 125 3.12 -5.95 4.84
C LEU A 125 3.03 -5.97 6.37
N LEU A 126 4.17 -6.00 7.06
CA LEU A 126 4.22 -6.04 8.53
C LEU A 126 3.54 -4.83 9.15
N ILE A 127 3.77 -3.63 8.61
CA ILE A 127 3.12 -2.41 9.10
C ILE A 127 1.62 -2.45 8.80
N THR A 128 1.19 -2.93 7.63
CA THR A 128 -0.24 -3.14 7.33
C THR A 128 -0.87 -4.08 8.36
N PHE A 129 -0.27 -5.24 8.61
CA PHE A 129 -0.80 -6.17 9.61
C PHE A 129 -0.86 -5.57 11.01
N LEU A 130 0.18 -4.82 11.41
CA LEU A 130 0.21 -4.13 12.70
C LEU A 130 -0.94 -3.12 12.82
N VAL A 131 -1.14 -2.28 11.82
CA VAL A 131 -2.22 -1.28 11.81
C VAL A 131 -3.58 -1.96 11.95
N TRP A 132 -3.83 -3.02 11.18
CA TRP A 132 -5.12 -3.70 11.20
C TRP A 132 -5.34 -4.55 12.45
N ALA A 133 -4.29 -5.17 13.00
CA ALA A 133 -4.35 -5.81 14.30
C ALA A 133 -4.75 -4.80 15.39
N LEU A 134 -4.15 -3.60 15.39
CA LEU A 134 -4.51 -2.54 16.34
C LEU A 134 -5.92 -1.98 16.15
N ILE A 135 -6.48 -2.03 14.94
CA ILE A 135 -7.86 -1.60 14.66
C ILE A 135 -8.86 -2.69 15.11
N LEU A 136 -8.56 -3.96 14.87
CA LEU A 136 -9.48 -5.07 15.15
C LEU A 136 -9.43 -5.56 16.60
N LEU A 137 -8.33 -5.31 17.31
CA LEU A 137 -8.16 -5.67 18.73
C LEU A 137 -8.61 -4.57 19.69
N ARG A 138 -9.12 -3.44 19.17
CA ARG A 138 -9.75 -2.37 19.95
C ARG A 138 -11.26 -2.51 19.90
#